data_AF-A0AA96NAN0-F1
#
_entry.id   AF-A0AA96NAN0-F1
#
_cell.length_a   1.000
_cell.length_b   1.000
_cell.length_c   1.000
_cell.angle_alpha   90.00
_cell.angle_beta   90.00
_cell.angle_gamma   90.00
#
_symmetry.space_group_name_H-M   'P 1'
#
loop_
_entity.id
_entity.type
_entity.pdbx_description
1 polymer ?
#
loop_
_entity_poly.entity_id
_entity_poly.type
_entity_poly.pdbx_seq_one_letter_code
_entity_poly.pdbx_strand_id
1 'polypeptide(L)'
;MPVRKTPGYYERKLVAGALAGTLLFLLLVFIQPLPIDSPASSWSNSLQQFANAIPVYMMYITPAAIIYFVLTSLISDRAARYLTRRKNGHNEWLFALIFHLIFGLILFWYTLAAALFFFVIDRMLKKWRDRYSYKHVLLAMVVPFFTWFIFMMIAFLKG
;
A
#
# COMPACT_ATOMS: atom_id res chain seq x y z
N MET A 1 -1.52 17.28 -26.88
CA MET A 1 -0.16 16.71 -26.68
C MET A 1 -0.28 15.37 -25.97
N PRO A 2 0.35 14.28 -26.47
CA PRO A 2 0.36 13.03 -25.71
C PRO A 2 1.16 13.26 -24.42
N VAL A 3 0.53 13.02 -23.27
CA VAL A 3 1.21 13.05 -21.97
C VAL A 3 2.20 11.89 -21.97
N ARG A 4 3.47 12.17 -22.30
CA ARG A 4 4.56 11.20 -22.26
C ARG A 4 4.60 10.62 -20.85
N LYS A 5 4.33 9.31 -20.70
CA LYS A 5 4.53 8.63 -19.43
C LYS A 5 5.99 8.82 -19.05
N THR A 6 6.26 9.41 -17.89
CA THR A 6 7.64 9.48 -17.40
C THR A 6 8.15 8.05 -17.23
N PRO A 7 9.40 7.75 -17.64
CA PRO A 7 9.97 6.43 -17.43
C PRO A 7 9.88 6.07 -15.93
N GLY A 8 9.40 4.87 -15.60
CA GLY A 8 9.24 4.47 -14.20
C GLY A 8 7.86 4.70 -13.59
N TYR A 9 6.85 5.13 -14.36
CA TYR A 9 5.51 5.40 -13.83
C TYR A 9 4.84 4.17 -13.19
N TYR A 10 4.95 3.00 -13.82
CA TYR A 10 4.34 1.76 -13.29
C TYR A 10 5.16 1.20 -12.13
N GLU A 11 6.48 1.25 -12.27
CA GLU A 11 7.46 0.83 -11.28
C GLU A 11 7.25 1.60 -9.98
N ARG A 12 7.04 2.91 -10.06
CA ARG A 12 6.73 3.75 -8.90
C ARG A 12 5.45 3.30 -8.19
N LYS A 13 4.39 2.93 -8.92
CA LYS A 13 3.14 2.45 -8.33
C LYS A 13 3.34 1.13 -7.60
N LEU A 14 4.14 0.22 -8.17
CA LEU A 14 4.49 -1.05 -7.53
C LEU A 14 5.31 -0.84 -6.26
N VAL A 15 6.30 0.08 -6.29
CA VAL A 15 7.06 0.48 -5.10
C VAL A 15 6.14 1.09 -4.04
N ALA A 16 5.25 2.00 -4.44
CA ALA A 16 4.26 2.59 -3.54
C ALA A 16 3.37 1.53 -2.90
N GLY A 17 2.92 0.54 -3.68
CA GLY A 17 2.11 -0.57 -3.20
C GLY A 17 2.83 -1.41 -2.15
N ALA A 18 4.08 -1.79 -2.40
CA ALA A 18 4.87 -2.58 -1.46
C ALA A 18 5.08 -1.84 -0.13
N LEU A 19 5.46 -0.56 -0.19
CA LEU A 19 5.69 0.25 1.00
C LEU A 19 4.39 0.54 1.76
N ALA A 20 3.34 0.97 1.05
CA ALA A 20 2.06 1.28 1.65
C ALA A 20 1.41 0.05 2.28
N GLY A 21 1.41 -1.09 1.58
CA GLY A 21 0.88 -2.34 2.10
C GLY A 21 1.61 -2.78 3.37
N THR A 22 2.95 -2.82 3.34
CA THR A 22 3.73 -3.23 4.51
C THR A 22 3.45 -2.33 5.72
N LEU A 23 3.60 -1.02 5.54
CA LEU A 23 3.45 -0.05 6.63
C LEU A 23 2.02 -0.01 7.17
N LEU A 24 1.02 -0.05 6.29
CA LEU A 24 -0.38 -0.05 6.70
C LEU A 24 -0.72 -1.30 7.51
N PHE A 25 -0.32 -2.49 7.07
CA PHE A 25 -0.67 -3.71 7.81
C PHE A 25 0.10 -3.84 9.11
N LEU A 26 1.33 -3.34 9.18
CA LEU A 26 2.02 -3.17 10.47
C LEU A 26 1.18 -2.30 11.42
N LEU A 27 0.63 -1.19 10.95
CA LEU A 27 -0.23 -0.31 11.75
C LEU A 27 -1.60 -0.95 12.07
N LEU A 28 -2.19 -1.66 11.11
CA LEU A 28 -3.53 -2.24 11.25
C LEU A 28 -3.56 -3.33 12.33
N VAL A 29 -2.54 -4.18 12.39
CA VAL A 29 -2.46 -5.24 13.41
C VAL A 29 -2.35 -4.66 14.83
N PHE A 30 -1.78 -3.45 14.99
CA PHE A 30 -1.82 -2.76 16.29
C PHE A 30 -3.21 -2.26 16.68
N ILE A 31 -4.00 -1.81 15.71
CA ILE A 31 -5.34 -1.25 15.96
C ILE A 31 -6.37 -2.36 16.13
N GLN A 32 -6.24 -3.42 15.35
CA GLN A 32 -7.15 -4.55 15.32
C GLN A 32 -6.37 -5.85 15.15
N PRO A 33 -5.91 -6.46 16.26
CA PRO A 33 -5.35 -7.80 16.21
C PRO A 33 -6.40 -8.77 15.67
N LEU A 34 -5.97 -9.81 14.95
CA LEU A 34 -6.86 -10.92 14.63
C LEU A 34 -7.43 -11.49 15.94
N PRO A 35 -8.71 -11.88 15.98
CA PRO A 35 -9.30 -12.53 17.13
C PRO A 35 -8.69 -13.94 17.28
N ILE A 36 -7.48 -14.00 17.83
CA ILE A 36 -6.77 -15.24 18.14
C ILE A 36 -6.97 -15.49 19.63
N ASP A 37 -8.08 -16.15 19.94
CA ASP A 37 -8.48 -16.95 21.12
C ASP A 37 -8.13 -16.54 22.56
N SER A 38 -7.54 -15.37 22.85
CA SER A 38 -7.36 -14.92 24.25
C SER A 38 -7.18 -13.41 24.37
N PRO A 39 -7.84 -12.73 25.34
CA PRO A 39 -7.47 -11.37 25.71
C PRO A 39 -5.98 -11.34 26.09
N ALA A 40 -5.22 -10.42 25.53
CA ALA A 40 -3.81 -10.27 25.91
C ALA A 40 -3.71 -9.74 27.34
N SER A 41 -3.57 -10.64 28.32
CA SER A 41 -3.39 -10.31 29.74
C SER A 41 -2.00 -9.76 30.07
N SER A 42 -1.07 -9.77 29.11
CA SER A 42 0.30 -9.29 29.27
C SER A 42 0.88 -8.78 27.95
N TRP A 43 1.88 -7.88 28.05
CA TRP A 43 2.61 -7.34 26.90
C TRP A 43 3.25 -8.42 26.01
N SER A 44 3.76 -9.50 26.62
CA SER A 44 4.31 -10.65 25.87
C SER A 44 3.25 -11.30 24.98
N ASN A 45 2.02 -11.44 25.48
CA ASN A 45 0.93 -12.05 24.74
C ASN A 45 0.47 -11.14 23.59
N SER A 46 0.46 -9.83 23.77
CA SER A 46 0.17 -8.86 22.70
C SER A 46 1.19 -8.93 21.57
N LEU A 47 2.49 -8.98 21.90
CA LEU A 47 3.56 -9.12 20.91
C LEU A 47 3.47 -10.45 20.15
N GLN A 48 3.07 -11.53 20.82
CA GLN A 48 2.88 -12.83 20.17
C GLN A 48 1.69 -12.81 19.21
N GLN A 49 0.55 -12.24 19.62
CA GLN A 49 -0.62 -12.09 18.73
C GLN A 49 -0.28 -11.24 17.51
N PHE A 50 0.48 -10.15 17.71
CA PHE A 50 0.99 -9.33 16.62
C PHE A 50 1.88 -10.14 15.67
N ALA A 51 2.84 -10.88 16.20
CA ALA A 51 3.75 -11.71 15.41
C ALA A 51 3.04 -12.84 14.66
N ASN A 52 1.98 -13.41 15.21
CA ASN A 52 1.17 -14.43 14.55
C ASN A 52 0.31 -13.85 13.42
N ALA A 53 -0.18 -12.61 13.57
CA ALA A 53 -1.06 -11.97 12.61
C ALA A 53 -0.32 -11.44 11.38
N ILE A 54 0.83 -10.77 11.57
CA ILE A 54 1.57 -10.11 10.48
C ILE A 54 1.87 -11.02 9.29
N PRO A 55 2.32 -12.28 9.46
CA PRO A 55 2.56 -13.17 8.34
C PRO A 55 1.35 -13.40 7.45
N VAL A 56 0.16 -13.53 8.03
CA VAL A 56 -1.09 -13.69 7.27
C VAL A 56 -1.36 -12.44 6.42
N TYR A 57 -1.21 -11.25 7.00
CA TYR A 57 -1.37 -9.99 6.27
C TYR A 57 -0.32 -9.82 5.16
N MET A 58 0.94 -10.16 5.41
CA MET A 58 2.02 -10.01 4.43
C MET A 58 1.92 -11.03 3.28
N MET A 59 1.47 -12.25 3.57
CA MET A 59 1.41 -13.33 2.57
C MET A 59 0.15 -13.26 1.70
N TYR A 60 -1.01 -12.93 2.27
CA TYR A 60 -2.28 -13.01 1.55
C TYR A 60 -2.86 -11.64 1.22
N ILE A 61 -2.92 -10.73 2.19
CA ILE A 61 -3.63 -9.46 2.03
C ILE A 61 -2.76 -8.44 1.29
N THR A 62 -1.45 -8.41 1.57
CA THR A 62 -0.52 -7.45 0.95
C THR A 62 -0.42 -7.63 -0.56
N PRO A 63 -0.27 -8.84 -1.14
CA PRO A 63 -0.27 -9.00 -2.60
C PRO A 63 -1.58 -8.55 -3.24
N ALA A 64 -2.73 -8.91 -2.64
CA ALA A 64 -4.04 -8.48 -3.11
C ALA A 64 -4.18 -6.94 -3.07
N ALA A 65 -3.75 -6.32 -1.97
CA ALA A 65 -3.75 -4.87 -1.79
C ALA A 65 -2.84 -4.16 -2.81
N ILE A 66 -1.63 -4.69 -3.06
CA ILE A 66 -0.71 -4.15 -4.07
C ILE A 66 -1.41 -4.15 -5.43
N ILE A 67 -1.97 -5.28 -5.86
CA ILE A 67 -2.66 -5.39 -7.14
C ILE A 67 -3.81 -4.38 -7.21
N TYR A 68 -4.69 -4.38 -6.21
CA TYR A 68 -5.87 -3.53 -6.17
C TYR A 68 -5.52 -2.04 -6.19
N PHE A 69 -4.64 -1.57 -5.30
CA PHE A 69 -4.28 -0.16 -5.21
C PHE A 69 -3.48 0.32 -6.41
N VAL A 70 -2.61 -0.52 -6.98
CA VAL A 70 -1.90 -0.17 -8.21
C VAL A 70 -2.89 0.01 -9.36
N LEU A 71 -3.79 -0.95 -9.58
CA LEU A 71 -4.76 -0.89 -10.68
C LEU A 71 -5.70 0.31 -10.55
N THR A 72 -6.33 0.47 -9.37
CA THR A 72 -7.23 1.59 -9.11
C THR A 72 -6.52 2.94 -9.21
N SER A 73 -5.26 3.02 -8.78
CA SER A 73 -4.46 4.23 -8.93
C SER A 73 -4.12 4.56 -10.37
N LEU A 74 -3.80 3.55 -11.19
CA LEU A 74 -3.56 3.73 -12.62
C LEU A 74 -4.81 4.25 -13.34
N ILE A 75 -5.99 3.70 -13.00
CA ILE A 75 -7.28 4.14 -13.53
C ILE A 75 -7.57 5.58 -13.07
N SER A 76 -7.43 5.86 -11.78
CA SER A 76 -7.66 7.18 -11.17
C SER A 76 -6.82 8.27 -11.84
N ASP A 77 -5.52 8.03 -11.98
CA ASP A 77 -4.61 8.96 -12.62
C ASP A 77 -4.93 9.17 -14.10
N ARG A 78 -5.38 8.11 -14.80
CA ARG A 78 -5.76 8.20 -16.21
C ARG A 78 -7.07 8.97 -16.39
N ALA A 79 -8.06 8.73 -15.54
CA ALA A 79 -9.33 9.44 -15.53
C ALA A 79 -9.12 10.92 -15.19
N ALA A 80 -8.29 11.21 -14.18
CA ALA A 80 -7.93 12.58 -13.80
C ALA A 80 -7.27 13.34 -14.96
N ARG A 81 -6.27 12.76 -15.61
CA ARG A 81 -5.64 13.35 -16.81
C ARG A 81 -6.62 13.59 -17.94
N TYR A 82 -7.54 12.65 -18.17
CA TYR A 82 -8.54 12.77 -19.22
C TYR A 82 -9.48 13.97 -18.97
N LEU A 83 -9.94 14.14 -17.72
CA LEU A 83 -10.81 15.24 -17.32
C LEU A 83 -10.11 16.60 -17.37
N THR A 84 -8.84 16.67 -16.98
CA THR A 84 -8.10 17.94 -16.90
C THR A 84 -7.35 18.29 -18.18
N ARG A 85 -7.40 17.44 -19.23
CA ARG A 85 -6.68 17.67 -20.50
C ARG A 85 -7.00 19.01 -21.15
N ARG A 86 -8.26 19.48 -21.03
CA ARG A 86 -8.73 20.75 -21.62
C ARG A 86 -8.30 21.97 -20.80
N LYS A 87 -7.86 21.77 -19.55
CA LYS A 87 -7.43 22.82 -18.62
C LYS A 87 -5.91 22.76 -18.37
N ASN A 88 -5.12 22.29 -19.33
CA ASN A 88 -3.66 22.11 -19.21
C ASN A 88 -3.22 21.33 -17.94
N GLY A 89 -4.03 20.36 -17.49
CA GLY A 89 -3.70 19.56 -16.30
C GLY A 89 -3.96 20.28 -14.96
N HIS A 90 -4.54 21.49 -14.98
CA HIS A 90 -4.96 22.18 -13.77
C HIS A 90 -5.91 21.30 -12.95
N ASN A 91 -5.62 21.14 -11.66
CA ASN A 91 -6.33 20.27 -10.71
C ASN A 91 -6.26 18.75 -10.97
N GLU A 92 -5.34 18.24 -11.81
CA GLU A 92 -5.20 16.78 -12.03
C GLU A 92 -5.02 16.01 -10.72
N TRP A 93 -4.22 16.55 -9.79
CA TRP A 93 -3.98 15.90 -8.50
C TRP A 93 -5.25 15.78 -7.66
N LEU A 94 -6.15 16.77 -7.72
CA LEU A 94 -7.41 16.79 -6.97
C LEU A 94 -8.38 15.75 -7.52
N PHE A 95 -8.54 15.69 -8.85
CA PHE A 95 -9.37 14.64 -9.46
C PHE A 95 -8.81 13.25 -9.22
N ALA A 96 -7.48 13.09 -9.25
CA ALA A 96 -6.86 11.81 -8.91
C ALA A 96 -7.15 11.41 -7.46
N LEU A 97 -7.07 12.36 -6.52
CA LEU A 97 -7.43 12.13 -5.11
C LEU A 97 -8.90 11.72 -4.97
N ILE A 98 -9.82 12.43 -5.62
CA ILE A 98 -11.26 12.09 -5.60
C ILE A 98 -11.49 10.66 -6.09
N PHE A 99 -10.86 10.25 -7.20
CA PHE A 99 -10.98 8.87 -7.67
C PHE A 99 -10.38 7.85 -6.70
N HIS A 100 -9.25 8.14 -6.05
CA HIS A 100 -8.71 7.25 -5.01
C HIS A 100 -9.65 7.12 -3.81
N LEU A 101 -10.32 8.20 -3.40
CA LEU A 101 -11.34 8.15 -2.36
C LEU A 101 -12.53 7.28 -2.77
N ILE A 102 -13.02 7.44 -4.01
CA ILE A 102 -14.11 6.63 -4.55
C ILE A 102 -13.73 5.15 -4.57
N PHE A 103 -12.57 4.79 -5.13
CA PHE A 103 -12.11 3.40 -5.14
C PHE A 103 -11.85 2.87 -3.71
N GLY A 104 -11.23 3.68 -2.85
CA GLY A 104 -10.98 3.32 -1.46
C GLY A 104 -12.27 3.03 -0.67
N LEU A 105 -13.38 3.68 -1.01
CA LEU A 105 -14.69 3.45 -0.39
C LEU A 105 -15.35 2.13 -0.83
N ILE A 106 -14.95 1.52 -1.96
CA ILE A 106 -15.58 0.30 -2.49
C ILE A 106 -15.41 -0.89 -1.52
N LEU A 107 -14.27 -0.97 -0.84
CA LEU A 107 -13.89 -2.09 0.02
C LEU A 107 -13.96 -1.75 1.52
N PHE A 108 -14.86 -0.82 1.91
CA PHE A 108 -15.07 -0.29 3.27
C PHE A 108 -14.02 0.75 3.77
N TRP A 109 -14.22 1.26 4.98
CA TRP A 109 -13.41 2.35 5.55
C TRP A 109 -11.93 1.99 5.76
N TYR A 110 -11.60 0.72 6.00
CA TYR A 110 -10.21 0.27 6.11
C TYR A 110 -9.43 0.48 4.81
N THR A 111 -10.06 0.18 3.67
CA THR A 111 -9.42 0.38 2.36
C THR A 111 -9.40 1.83 1.93
N LEU A 112 -10.24 2.69 2.51
CA LEU A 112 -10.15 4.13 2.30
C LEU A 112 -8.86 4.70 2.92
N ALA A 113 -8.58 4.34 4.17
CA ALA A 113 -7.33 4.71 4.82
C ALA A 113 -6.12 4.18 4.03
N ALA A 114 -6.20 2.93 3.58
CA ALA A 114 -5.19 2.31 2.74
C ALA A 114 -4.96 3.04 1.40
N ALA A 115 -6.05 3.40 0.70
CA ALA A 115 -5.99 4.10 -0.57
C ALA A 115 -5.40 5.51 -0.44
N LEU A 116 -5.73 6.21 0.65
CA LEU A 116 -5.11 7.50 0.99
C LEU A 116 -3.63 7.35 1.29
N PHE A 117 -3.26 6.36 2.09
CA PHE A 117 -1.87 6.10 2.43
C PHE A 117 -1.02 5.76 1.20
N PHE A 118 -1.55 4.90 0.33
CA PHE A 118 -0.99 4.60 -0.97
C PHE A 118 -0.83 5.87 -1.83
N PHE A 119 -1.87 6.69 -1.92
CA PHE A 119 -1.84 7.93 -2.71
C PHE A 119 -0.75 8.87 -2.21
N VAL A 120 -0.62 9.06 -0.90
CA VAL A 120 0.41 9.90 -0.29
C VAL A 120 1.80 9.38 -0.66
N ILE A 121 2.06 8.08 -0.46
CA ILE A 121 3.35 7.46 -0.78
C ILE A 121 3.66 7.60 -2.28
N ASP A 122 2.71 7.34 -3.17
CA ASP A 122 2.92 7.49 -4.63
C ASP A 122 3.29 8.93 -5.01
N ARG A 123 2.65 9.93 -4.38
CA ARG A 123 2.95 11.36 -4.62
C ARG A 123 4.30 11.77 -4.05
N MET A 124 4.67 11.25 -2.88
CA MET A 124 5.99 11.46 -2.28
C MET A 124 7.09 10.86 -3.17
N LEU A 125 6.94 9.61 -3.60
CA LEU A 125 7.88 8.94 -4.50
C LEU A 125 8.02 9.70 -5.82
N LYS A 126 6.91 10.25 -6.36
CA LYS A 126 6.95 11.07 -7.58
C LYS A 126 7.79 12.33 -7.41
N LYS A 127 7.83 12.92 -6.20
CA LYS A 127 8.65 14.10 -5.89
C LYS A 127 10.11 13.74 -5.60
N TRP A 128 10.37 12.56 -5.02
CA TRP A 128 11.71 12.16 -4.61
C TRP A 128 12.61 11.72 -5.75
N ARG A 129 12.03 11.13 -6.80
CA ARG A 129 12.82 10.61 -7.91
C ARG A 129 12.07 10.67 -9.23
N ASP A 130 12.77 11.14 -10.25
CA ASP A 130 12.21 11.30 -11.60
C ASP A 130 11.93 9.96 -12.29
N ARG A 131 12.74 8.92 -12.00
CA ARG A 131 12.68 7.62 -12.66
C ARG A 131 12.87 6.46 -11.69
N TYR A 132 11.89 5.55 -11.68
CA TYR A 132 11.98 4.24 -11.04
C TYR A 132 12.26 3.16 -12.08
N SER A 133 12.92 2.09 -11.67
CA SER A 133 13.25 0.94 -12.52
C SER A 133 12.86 -0.35 -11.82
N TYR A 134 12.84 -1.46 -12.55
CA TYR A 134 12.53 -2.78 -11.99
C TYR A 134 13.41 -3.17 -10.80
N LYS A 135 14.68 -2.71 -10.75
CA LYS A 135 15.55 -2.92 -9.58
C LYS A 135 14.96 -2.33 -8.30
N HIS A 136 14.30 -1.17 -8.39
CA HIS A 136 13.63 -0.54 -7.26
C HIS A 136 12.38 -1.30 -6.84
N VAL A 137 11.64 -1.84 -7.81
CA VAL A 137 10.48 -2.69 -7.53
C VAL A 137 10.92 -3.93 -6.76
N LEU A 138 11.94 -4.64 -7.26
CA LEU A 138 12.49 -5.82 -6.58
C LEU A 138 12.95 -5.47 -5.16
N LEU A 139 13.71 -4.38 -4.99
CA LEU A 139 14.16 -3.94 -3.68
C LEU A 139 13.00 -3.59 -2.73
N ALA A 140 11.94 -2.94 -3.24
CA ALA A 140 10.76 -2.62 -2.44
C ALA A 140 9.96 -3.87 -2.07
N MET A 141 9.91 -4.89 -2.93
CA MET A 141 9.23 -6.16 -2.63
C MET A 141 9.97 -7.02 -1.60
N VAL A 142 11.27 -6.79 -1.40
CA VAL A 142 12.01 -7.39 -0.28
C VAL A 142 11.44 -6.91 1.07
N VAL A 143 10.88 -5.71 1.16
CA VAL A 143 10.34 -5.15 2.41
C VAL A 143 9.17 -5.98 3.00
N PRO A 144 8.07 -6.24 2.26
CA PRO A 144 7.00 -7.11 2.77
C PRO A 144 7.48 -8.55 2.99
N PHE A 145 8.38 -9.07 2.14
CA PHE A 145 8.92 -10.42 2.29
C PHE A 145 9.77 -10.58 3.56
N PHE A 146 10.64 -9.62 3.84
CA PHE A 146 11.52 -9.64 5.02
C PHE A 146 10.71 -9.41 6.30
N THR A 147 9.71 -8.52 6.24
CA THR A 147 8.72 -8.36 7.31
C THR A 147 8.02 -9.68 7.60
N TRP A 148 7.47 -10.35 6.58
CA TRP A 148 6.87 -11.67 6.72
C TRP A 148 7.82 -12.67 7.38
N PHE A 149 9.06 -12.77 6.88
CA PHE A 149 10.04 -13.73 7.36
C PHE A 149 10.40 -13.54 8.84
N ILE A 150 10.68 -12.28 9.25
CA ILE A 150 11.00 -11.96 10.65
C ILE A 150 9.84 -12.36 11.57
N PHE A 151 8.62 -11.94 11.23
CA PHE A 151 7.47 -12.20 12.10
C PHE A 151 7.06 -13.67 12.11
N MET A 152 7.27 -14.40 11.01
CA MET A 152 7.16 -15.86 11.00
C MET A 152 8.15 -16.51 11.98
N MET A 153 9.43 -16.11 11.96
CA MET A 153 10.41 -16.65 12.91
C MET A 153 10.01 -16.36 14.36
N ILE A 154 9.56 -15.14 14.67
CA ILE A 154 9.09 -14.78 16.01
C ILE A 154 7.87 -15.61 16.41
N ALA A 155 6.92 -15.81 15.49
CA ALA A 155 5.75 -16.64 15.71
C ALA A 155 6.13 -18.09 16.08
N PHE A 156 7.12 -18.66 15.39
CA PHE A 156 7.61 -20.03 15.65
C PHE A 156 8.46 -20.19 16.91
N LEU A 157 9.20 -19.16 17.35
CA LEU A 157 10.11 -19.27 18.50
C LEU A 157 9.39 -19.33 19.87
N LYS A 158 8.10 -18.98 19.91
CA LYS A 158 7.28 -18.96 21.13
C LYS A 158 6.02 -19.84 21.02
N GLY A 159 5.81 -20.48 19.85
CA GLY A 159 4.77 -21.48 19.63
C GLY A 159 5.20 -22.88 20.00
#